data_AF-A0A920KK27-F1
#
_entry.id   AF-A0A920KK27-F1
#
_cell.length_a   1.000
_cell.length_b   1.000
_cell.length_c   1.000
_cell.angle_alpha   90.00
_cell.angle_beta   90.00
_cell.angle_gamma   90.00
#
_symmetry.space_group_name_H-M   'P 1'
#
loop_
_entity.id
_entity.type
_entity.pdbx_description
1 polymer ?
#
loop_
_entity_poly.entity_id
_entity_poly.type
_entity_poly.pdbx_seq_one_letter_code
_entity_poly.pdbx_strand_id
1 'polypeptide(L)'
;MDHEKIIIKQYSPIYGTLGIIFGFIGIFILSPLFSPIALILGLLACLKREYAAGIISILFAIIGILTSPILMALINLPTITYYHYHGNPL
;
A
#
# COMPACT_ATOMS: atom_id res chain seq x y z
N MET A 1 -37.25 -19.81 -31.89
CA MET A 1 -35.83 -19.76 -32.27
C MET A 1 -35.09 -19.32 -31.02
N ASP A 2 -34.34 -20.24 -30.42
CA ASP A 2 -33.69 -20.05 -29.12
C ASP A 2 -32.51 -19.09 -29.28
N HIS A 3 -32.53 -17.97 -28.56
CA HIS A 3 -31.49 -16.95 -28.66
C HIS A 3 -30.31 -17.42 -27.82
N GLU A 4 -29.36 -18.12 -28.46
CA GLU A 4 -28.05 -18.41 -27.87
C GLU A 4 -27.33 -17.11 -27.50
N LYS A 5 -27.54 -16.70 -26.25
CA LYS A 5 -26.84 -15.58 -25.65
C LYS A 5 -25.43 -16.05 -25.32
N ILE A 6 -24.47 -15.74 -26.18
CA ILE A 6 -23.05 -15.98 -25.93
C ILE A 6 -22.64 -15.13 -24.73
N ILE A 7 -22.57 -15.73 -23.54
CA ILE A 7 -22.07 -15.07 -22.32
C ILE A 7 -20.55 -15.03 -22.45
N ILE A 8 -20.04 -13.93 -23.00
CA ILE A 8 -18.60 -13.66 -23.04
C ILE A 8 -18.17 -13.45 -21.59
N LYS A 9 -17.46 -14.42 -20.99
CA LYS A 9 -16.78 -14.24 -19.71
C LYS A 9 -15.72 -13.15 -19.90
N GLN A 10 -16.07 -11.90 -19.58
CA GLN A 10 -15.06 -10.85 -19.52
C GLN A 10 -14.08 -11.25 -18.43
N TYR A 11 -12.83 -11.46 -18.84
CA TYR A 11 -11.72 -11.71 -17.93
C TYR A 11 -11.64 -10.49 -17.01
N SER A 12 -12.16 -10.63 -15.79
CA SER A 12 -12.15 -9.55 -14.81
C SER A 12 -10.70 -9.14 -14.62
N PRO A 13 -10.36 -7.87 -14.79
CA PRO A 13 -9.00 -7.47 -14.51
C PRO A 13 -8.75 -7.66 -12.99
N ILE A 14 -7.55 -8.16 -12.69
CA ILE A 14 -7.19 -8.64 -11.33
C ILE A 14 -6.27 -7.62 -10.64
N TYR A 15 -5.76 -6.66 -11.40
CA TYR A 15 -4.77 -5.68 -10.94
C TYR A 15 -5.34 -4.76 -9.86
N GLY A 16 -6.60 -4.32 -9.98
CA GLY A 16 -7.24 -3.48 -8.98
C GLY A 16 -7.41 -4.18 -7.65
N THR A 17 -7.92 -5.42 -7.66
CA THR A 17 -8.12 -6.21 -6.43
C THR A 17 -6.79 -6.55 -5.76
N LEU A 18 -5.77 -6.94 -6.52
CA LEU A 18 -4.42 -7.16 -5.98
C LEU A 18 -3.87 -5.88 -5.35
N GLY A 19 -4.01 -4.75 -6.02
CA GLY A 19 -3.59 -3.45 -5.51
C GLY A 19 -4.26 -3.10 -4.18
N ILE A 20 -5.57 -3.34 -4.05
CA ILE A 20 -6.32 -3.14 -2.79
C ILE A 20 -5.75 -4.02 -1.68
N ILE A 21 -5.50 -5.31 -1.94
CA ILE A 21 -4.96 -6.24 -0.95
C ILE A 21 -3.57 -5.79 -0.48
N PHE A 22 -2.68 -5.48 -1.42
CA PHE A 22 -1.34 -4.99 -1.09
C PHE A 22 -1.38 -3.64 -0.37
N GLY A 23 -2.28 -2.74 -0.76
CA GLY A 23 -2.46 -1.44 -0.11
C GLY A 23 -2.93 -1.61 1.33
N PHE A 24 -3.94 -2.45 1.56
CA PHE A 24 -4.47 -2.73 2.89
C PHE A 24 -3.43 -3.37 3.82
N ILE A 25 -2.70 -4.38 3.33
CA ILE A 25 -1.61 -5.02 4.10
C ILE A 25 -0.47 -4.03 4.35
N GLY A 26 -0.20 -3.17 3.37
CA GLY A 26 0.82 -2.13 3.45
C GLY A 26 0.61 -1.14 4.59
N ILE A 27 -0.64 -0.86 4.98
CA ILE A 27 -0.95 0.05 6.08
C ILE A 27 -0.34 -0.41 7.41
N PHE A 28 -0.30 -1.73 7.67
CA PHE A 28 0.03 -2.26 8.99
C PHE A 28 1.44 -2.84 9.12
N ILE A 29 1.95 -3.52 8.08
CA ILE A 29 3.12 -4.40 8.25
C ILE A 29 4.37 -3.84 7.59
N LEU A 30 4.33 -3.50 6.31
CA LEU A 30 5.53 -3.19 5.54
C LEU A 30 5.24 -2.13 4.48
N SER A 31 4.67 -1.01 4.93
CA SER A 31 4.33 0.12 4.06
C SER A 31 5.43 0.56 3.09
N PRO A 32 6.72 0.68 3.47
CA PRO A 32 7.73 1.13 2.51
C PRO A 32 7.86 0.22 1.29
N LEU A 33 7.48 -1.05 1.40
CA LEU A 33 7.52 -2.00 0.29
C LEU A 33 6.15 -2.16 -0.38
N PHE A 34 5.10 -2.46 0.39
CA PHE A 34 3.80 -2.82 -0.17
C PHE A 34 2.98 -1.64 -0.66
N SER A 35 3.15 -0.44 -0.07
CA SER A 35 2.43 0.75 -0.54
C SER A 35 2.85 1.17 -1.96
N PRO A 36 4.15 1.32 -2.31
CA PRO A 36 4.51 1.67 -3.69
C PRO A 36 4.08 0.60 -4.69
N ILE A 37 4.08 -0.67 -4.31
CA ILE A 37 3.56 -1.76 -5.14
C ILE A 37 2.05 -1.60 -5.37
N ALA A 38 1.28 -1.29 -4.32
CA ALA A 38 -0.15 -1.00 -4.41
C ALA A 38 -0.44 0.24 -5.27
N LEU A 39 0.43 1.24 -5.24
CA LEU A 39 0.33 2.45 -6.06
C LEU A 39 0.54 2.11 -7.54
N ILE A 40 1.58 1.34 -7.87
CA ILE A 40 1.87 0.88 -9.24
C ILE A 40 0.72 0.01 -9.77
N LEU A 41 0.26 -0.96 -8.97
CA LEU A 41 -0.87 -1.83 -9.35
C LEU A 41 -2.18 -1.05 -9.50
N GLY A 42 -2.43 -0.07 -8.62
CA GLY A 42 -3.58 0.82 -8.72
C GLY A 42 -3.54 1.70 -9.98
N LEU A 43 -2.37 2.22 -10.35
CA LEU A 43 -2.19 2.93 -11.62
C LEU A 43 -2.47 2.01 -12.81
N LEU A 44 -1.90 0.80 -12.82
CA LEU A 44 -2.12 -0.18 -13.88
C LEU A 44 -3.61 -0.58 -13.99
N ALA A 45 -4.32 -0.70 -12.88
CA ALA A 45 -5.76 -0.94 -12.85
C ALA A 45 -6.56 0.19 -13.50
N CYS A 46 -6.20 1.45 -13.24
CA CYS A 46 -6.78 2.61 -13.92
C CYS A 46 -6.54 2.57 -15.44
N LEU A 47 -5.34 2.20 -15.91
CA LEU A 47 -5.06 2.02 -17.34
C LEU A 47 -5.89 0.88 -17.98
N LYS A 48 -6.22 -0.16 -17.21
CA LYS A 48 -7.04 -1.30 -17.64
C LYS A 48 -8.55 -1.06 -17.54
N ARG A 49 -8.99 0.19 -17.32
CA ARG A 49 -10.39 0.63 -17.15
C ARG A 49 -11.05 0.14 -15.85
N GLU A 50 -10.27 -0.31 -14.87
CA GLU A 50 -10.74 -0.62 -13.52
C GLU A 50 -10.63 0.58 -12.58
N TYR A 51 -11.30 1.67 -12.93
CA TYR A 51 -11.13 2.93 -12.22
C TYR A 51 -11.53 2.82 -10.74
N ALA A 52 -12.62 2.13 -10.42
CA ALA A 52 -13.08 1.98 -9.04
C ALA A 52 -12.03 1.29 -8.16
N ALA A 53 -11.56 0.11 -8.58
CA ALA A 53 -10.57 -0.66 -7.83
C ALA A 53 -9.18 0.01 -7.83
N GLY A 54 -8.79 0.64 -8.94
CA GLY A 54 -7.54 1.39 -9.04
C GLY A 54 -7.49 2.60 -8.10
N ILE A 55 -8.56 3.39 -8.04
CA ILE A 55 -8.65 4.55 -7.12
C ILE A 55 -8.60 4.10 -5.66
N ILE A 56 -9.32 3.04 -5.29
CA ILE A 56 -9.30 2.50 -3.92
C ILE A 56 -7.89 2.02 -3.55
N SER A 57 -7.21 1.32 -4.47
CA SER A 57 -5.82 0.88 -4.28
C SER A 57 -4.87 2.05 -4.04
N ILE A 58 -4.98 3.11 -4.84
CA ILE A 58 -4.15 4.31 -4.71
C ILE A 58 -4.41 5.01 -3.36
N LEU A 59 -5.68 5.12 -2.95
CA LEU A 59 -6.04 5.68 -1.64
C LEU A 59 -5.40 4.89 -0.49
N PHE A 60 -5.48 3.55 -0.53
CA PHE A 60 -4.85 2.73 0.50
C PHE A 60 -3.32 2.82 0.47
N ALA A 61 -2.70 2.96 -0.70
CA ALA A 61 -1.27 3.21 -0.79
C ALA A 61 -0.88 4.52 -0.08
N ILE A 62 -1.58 5.62 -0.37
CA ILE A 62 -1.31 6.93 0.23
C ILE A 62 -1.52 6.87 1.75
N ILE A 63 -2.65 6.31 2.19
CA ILE A 63 -2.95 6.15 3.63
C ILE A 63 -1.85 5.32 4.28
N GLY A 64 -1.45 4.20 3.67
CA GLY A 64 -0.40 3.34 4.21
C GLY A 64 0.92 4.06 4.43
N ILE A 65 1.36 4.90 3.48
CA ILE A 65 2.58 5.70 3.64
C ILE A 65 2.46 6.68 4.81
N LEU A 66 1.32 7.35 4.92
CA LEU A 66 1.08 8.37 5.95
C LEU A 66 0.89 7.78 7.35
N THR A 67 0.25 6.62 7.46
CA THR A 67 -0.10 6.01 8.75
C THR A 67 0.87 4.92 9.20
N SER A 68 1.86 4.58 8.39
CA SER A 68 2.81 3.49 8.68
C SER A 68 3.62 3.76 9.95
N PRO A 69 3.47 2.91 10.98
CA PRO A 69 4.26 3.00 12.21
C PRO A 69 5.76 2.86 11.94
N ILE A 70 6.14 2.09 10.92
CA ILE A 70 7.55 1.83 10.56
C ILE A 70 8.18 3.07 9.91
N LEU A 71 7.46 3.74 9.00
CA LEU A 71 7.95 5.00 8.43
C LEU A 71 8.05 6.07 9.53
N MET A 72 7.03 6.13 10.40
CA MET A 72 7.03 7.06 11.51
C MET A 72 8.18 6.78 12.50
N ALA A 73 8.50 5.51 12.77
CA ALA A 73 9.63 5.09 13.61
C ALA A 73 10.99 5.35 12.95
N LEU A 74 11.10 5.18 11.63
CA LEU A 74 12.31 5.47 10.88
C LEU A 74 12.61 6.98 10.87
N ILE A 75 11.57 7.82 10.75
CA ILE A 75 11.71 9.29 10.77
C ILE A 75 11.93 9.81 12.19
N ASN A 76 11.23 9.27 13.19
CA ASN A 76 11.32 9.70 14.60
C ASN A 76 12.34 8.88 15.40
N LEU A 77 13.30 8.24 14.75
CA LEU A 77 14.34 7.48 15.43
C LEU A 77 15.01 8.42 16.43
N PRO A 78 14.92 8.15 17.76
CA PRO A 78 15.42 9.09 18.74
C PRO A 78 16.91 9.24 18.47
N THR A 79 17.31 10.49 18.19
CA THR A 79 18.69 10.93 18.21
C THR A 79 19.35 10.24 19.39
N ILE A 80 20.28 9.34 19.08
CA ILE A 80 20.98 8.50 20.04
C ILE A 80 21.47 9.45 21.14
N THR A 81 20.73 9.50 22.25
CA THR A 81 21.05 10.42 23.33
C THR A 81 22.15 9.70 24.07
N TYR A 82 23.39 10.01 23.72
CA TYR A 82 24.54 9.52 24.44
C TYR A 82 24.45 10.08 25.86
N TYR A 83 23.96 9.26 26.78
CA TYR A 83 24.06 9.55 28.21
C TYR A 83 25.55 9.47 28.57
N HIS A 84 26.23 10.60 28.50
CA HIS A 84 27.59 10.71 29.00
C HIS A 84 27.52 10.64 30.53
N TYR A 85 27.87 9.47 31.08
CA TYR A 85 27.94 9.29 32.53
C TYR A 85 29.12 10.11 33.07
N HIS A 86 28.85 11.29 33.61
CA HIS A 86 29.83 12.10 34.32
C HIS A 86 29.98 11.56 35.75
N GLY A 87 30.68 10.43 35.88
CA GLY A 87 31.03 9.86 37.17
C GLY A 87 32.07 10.74 37.85
N ASN A 88 31.72 11.30 39.01
CA ASN A 88 32.63 12.08 39.85
C ASN A 88 33.64 11.11 40.49
N PRO A 89 34.96 11.22 40.26
CA PRO A 89 35.93 10.39 40.95
C PRO A 89 35.98 10.80 42.42
N LEU A 90 35.58 9.89 43.31
CA LEU A 90 35.78 9.98 44.75
C LEU A 90 37.27 9.84 45.10
#